data_AF-A0A5C6VBT8-F1
#
_entry.id   AF-A0A5C6VBT8-F1
#
_cell.length_a   1.000
_cell.length_b   1.000
_cell.length_c   1.000
_cell.angle_alpha   90.00
_cell.angle_beta   90.00
_cell.angle_gamma   90.00
#
_symmetry.space_group_name_H-M   'P 1'
#
loop_
_entity.id
_entity.type
_entity.pdbx_description
1 polymer ?
#
loop_
_entity_poly.entity_id
_entity_poly.type
_entity_poly.pdbx_seq_one_letter_code
_entity_poly.pdbx_strand_id
1 'polypeptide(L)'
;MKLRAVKNARAQIQANKVSATTESAFYRAMPYIVAHTVFPSAKVADDLRHCADALSYARLAGKPVSSSDIEALSVAREAQTAFRWCASVEVPFYDAMSRISQAIEPVSGETVGADARKGARIAIRNYSVSAAALTFFVLVLSCLLFVIKQISEDVHDGIQKNDPIALIMHNQLQAYSAALAKANEHPSPDVLSQMQNSPEAVAIKETLQKFATNNRQLYSDIDRTRTISRLFFWVPNLVGKHVFALFGEPWGESWGIVSSRYADGCDKAEAASAANQDFTFVDGMKYGFSLNWPAAPPVAGWECTTESIRRALEVDLPLFDIGTTADSKHRMIIPDDTVKQGFQKIAIYQQIRATANYARDNILTFVGMSTGFVLPILYAWLGATAAILRKLRDDTAACLFHPEYSKVANRSHVTTSVIVGISIGLFSDLVHGGTEVSPLAIAFVAGYASDRFFQFVDRLVQALFPSDVSQRQQYVEQKREAQSRAGKAPRPA
;
A
#
# COMPACT_ATOMS: atom_id res chain seq x y z
N MET A 1 54.75 -14.01 -2.70
CA MET A 1 54.50 -12.54 -2.66
C MET A 1 53.34 -12.09 -3.57
N LYS A 2 53.26 -12.57 -4.83
CA LYS A 2 52.30 -12.09 -5.84
C LYS A 2 50.82 -12.47 -5.59
N LEU A 3 50.53 -13.69 -5.13
CA LEU A 3 49.17 -14.10 -4.73
C LEU A 3 48.63 -13.28 -3.52
N ARG A 4 49.54 -12.80 -2.67
CA ARG A 4 49.23 -11.92 -1.52
C ARG A 4 48.78 -10.55 -2.01
N ALA A 5 49.38 -10.02 -3.09
CA ALA A 5 48.98 -8.75 -3.68
C ALA A 5 47.55 -8.80 -4.25
N VAL A 6 47.18 -9.89 -4.93
CA VAL A 6 45.80 -10.09 -5.44
C VAL A 6 44.78 -10.24 -4.31
N LYS A 7 45.11 -11.03 -3.27
CA LYS A 7 44.22 -11.20 -2.10
C LYS A 7 44.01 -9.88 -1.34
N ASN A 8 45.08 -9.09 -1.14
CA ASN A 8 44.97 -7.77 -0.51
C ASN A 8 44.18 -6.78 -1.36
N ALA A 9 44.37 -6.77 -2.68
CA ALA A 9 43.59 -5.94 -3.59
C ALA A 9 42.08 -6.27 -3.52
N ARG A 10 41.72 -7.56 -3.56
CA ARG A 10 40.32 -7.99 -3.43
C ARG A 10 39.69 -7.58 -2.10
N ALA A 11 40.41 -7.75 -0.99
CA ALA A 11 39.92 -7.35 0.34
C ALA A 11 39.69 -5.83 0.43
N GLN A 12 40.58 -5.02 -0.16
CA GLN A 12 40.43 -3.56 -0.19
C GLN A 12 39.29 -3.08 -1.10
N ILE A 13 39.04 -3.75 -2.23
CA ILE A 13 37.89 -3.46 -3.10
C ILE A 13 36.58 -3.76 -2.38
N GLN A 14 36.48 -4.91 -1.70
CA GLN A 14 35.29 -5.25 -0.92
C GLN A 14 35.03 -4.29 0.24
N ALA A 15 36.08 -3.70 0.80
CA ALA A 15 35.99 -2.68 1.85
C ALA A 15 35.83 -1.24 1.31
N ASN A 16 35.79 -1.05 -0.01
CA ASN A 16 35.75 0.26 -0.69
C ASN A 16 36.89 1.20 -0.27
N LYS A 17 38.09 0.65 -0.02
CA LYS A 17 39.31 1.35 0.46
C LYS A 17 40.54 0.98 -0.37
N VAL A 18 40.48 1.18 -1.68
CA VAL A 18 41.62 0.89 -2.57
C VAL A 18 42.67 1.99 -2.42
N SER A 19 43.89 1.60 -2.04
CA SER A 19 45.03 2.52 -1.96
C SER A 19 45.90 2.44 -3.22
N ALA A 20 46.52 3.57 -3.62
CA ALA A 20 47.39 3.65 -4.80
C ALA A 20 48.56 2.65 -4.75
N THR A 21 49.04 2.31 -3.54
CA THR A 21 50.09 1.31 -3.33
C THR A 21 49.59 -0.10 -3.65
N THR A 22 48.40 -0.48 -3.19
CA THR A 22 47.75 -1.77 -3.52
C THR A 22 47.44 -1.88 -5.01
N GLU A 23 46.97 -0.80 -5.63
CA GLU A 23 46.69 -0.74 -7.06
C GLU A 23 47.98 -0.93 -7.89
N SER A 24 49.05 -0.22 -7.56
CA SER A 24 50.35 -0.38 -8.26
C SER A 24 50.96 -1.78 -8.05
N ALA A 25 50.76 -2.39 -6.88
CA ALA A 25 51.21 -3.75 -6.59
C ALA A 25 50.39 -4.80 -7.37
N PHE A 26 49.10 -4.54 -7.57
CA PHE A 26 48.24 -5.36 -8.42
C PHE A 26 48.65 -5.26 -9.89
N TYR A 27 48.83 -4.04 -10.44
CA TYR A 27 49.29 -3.86 -11.82
C TYR A 27 50.69 -4.43 -12.06
N ARG A 28 51.62 -4.35 -11.09
CA ARG A 28 52.93 -5.02 -11.21
C ARG A 28 52.82 -6.54 -11.18
N ALA A 29 51.81 -7.10 -10.50
CA ALA A 29 51.55 -8.54 -10.54
C ALA A 29 50.85 -8.98 -11.83
N MET A 30 50.11 -8.09 -12.49
CA MET A 30 49.21 -8.44 -13.60
C MET A 30 49.94 -9.02 -14.84
N PRO A 31 51.06 -8.47 -15.36
CA PRO A 31 51.78 -9.09 -16.48
C PRO A 31 52.32 -10.48 -16.14
N TYR A 32 52.71 -10.69 -14.90
CA TYR A 32 53.16 -11.99 -14.43
C TYR A 32 52.00 -12.98 -14.31
N ILE A 33 50.84 -12.52 -13.83
CA ILE A 33 49.61 -13.30 -13.82
C ILE A 33 49.23 -13.64 -15.26
N VAL A 34 49.15 -12.67 -16.18
CA VAL A 34 48.81 -12.88 -17.59
C VAL A 34 49.80 -13.84 -18.29
N ALA A 35 51.09 -13.72 -18.00
CA ALA A 35 52.12 -14.62 -18.53
C ALA A 35 52.11 -16.02 -17.90
N HIS A 36 51.47 -16.21 -16.74
CA HIS A 36 51.38 -17.50 -16.01
C HIS A 36 49.95 -18.03 -15.89
N THR A 37 48.93 -17.29 -16.32
CA THR A 37 47.59 -17.79 -16.65
C THR A 37 47.71 -18.46 -18.00
N VAL A 38 48.53 -19.51 -18.01
CA VAL A 38 48.51 -20.52 -19.05
C VAL A 38 47.13 -21.15 -18.94
N PHE A 39 46.48 -21.18 -20.09
CA PHE A 39 45.43 -22.12 -20.47
C PHE A 39 45.31 -23.32 -19.48
N PRO A 40 44.13 -23.57 -18.90
CA PRO A 40 42.82 -23.16 -19.39
C PRO A 40 42.25 -21.85 -18.83
N SER A 41 41.38 -21.21 -19.61
CA SER A 41 40.62 -20.02 -19.19
C SER A 41 39.71 -20.32 -17.99
N ALA A 42 39.29 -19.28 -17.26
CA ALA A 42 38.34 -19.45 -16.15
C ALA A 42 37.06 -20.18 -16.58
N LYS A 43 36.61 -19.95 -17.83
CA LYS A 43 35.45 -20.61 -18.41
C LYS A 43 35.64 -22.13 -18.53
N VAL A 44 36.79 -22.59 -19.01
CA VAL A 44 37.08 -24.04 -19.11
C VAL A 44 37.09 -24.69 -17.72
N ALA A 45 37.56 -23.98 -16.69
CA ALA A 45 37.51 -24.47 -15.32
C ALA A 45 36.07 -24.56 -14.77
N ASP A 46 35.16 -23.71 -15.22
CA ASP A 46 33.73 -23.81 -14.93
C ASP A 46 33.09 -24.96 -15.73
N ASP A 47 33.39 -25.07 -17.03
CA ASP A 47 32.91 -26.15 -17.91
C ASP A 47 33.28 -27.55 -17.36
N LEU A 48 34.52 -27.71 -16.87
CA LEU A 48 34.96 -28.95 -16.22
C LEU A 48 34.16 -29.30 -14.97
N ARG A 49 33.79 -28.29 -14.17
CA ARG A 49 32.95 -28.46 -12.98
C ARG A 49 31.51 -28.78 -13.35
N HIS A 50 30.94 -28.09 -14.35
CA HIS A 50 29.60 -28.39 -14.84
C HIS A 50 29.52 -29.78 -15.46
N CYS A 51 30.53 -30.20 -16.22
CA CYS A 51 30.63 -31.55 -16.77
C CYS A 51 30.79 -32.61 -15.67
N ALA A 52 31.53 -32.30 -14.59
CA ALA A 52 31.64 -33.14 -13.40
C ALA A 52 30.27 -33.40 -12.74
N ASP A 53 29.52 -32.32 -12.51
CA ASP A 53 28.22 -32.35 -11.86
C ASP A 53 27.21 -33.09 -12.75
N ALA A 54 27.21 -32.81 -14.06
CA ALA A 54 26.42 -33.52 -15.06
C ALA A 54 26.69 -35.02 -15.06
N LEU A 55 27.96 -35.44 -15.07
CA LEU A 55 28.35 -36.85 -15.00
C LEU A 55 27.88 -37.51 -13.70
N SER A 56 28.06 -36.82 -12.56
CA SER A 56 27.60 -37.33 -11.26
C SER A 56 26.09 -37.55 -11.25
N TYR A 57 25.32 -36.64 -11.84
CA TYR A 57 23.88 -36.78 -11.96
C TYR A 57 23.48 -37.88 -12.93
N ALA A 58 24.13 -37.98 -14.11
CA ALA A 58 23.88 -39.05 -15.07
C ALA A 58 24.01 -40.43 -14.40
N ARG A 59 25.06 -40.61 -13.58
CA ARG A 59 25.28 -41.83 -12.81
C ARG A 59 24.20 -42.09 -11.77
N LEU A 60 23.79 -41.08 -11.01
CA LEU A 60 22.72 -41.20 -10.01
C LEU A 60 21.35 -41.47 -10.65
N ALA A 61 21.10 -40.92 -11.83
CA ALA A 61 19.87 -41.10 -12.59
C ALA A 61 19.85 -42.40 -13.43
N GLY A 62 20.91 -43.21 -13.38
CA GLY A 62 21.02 -44.45 -14.16
C GLY A 62 21.14 -44.23 -15.66
N LYS A 63 21.56 -43.04 -16.11
CA LYS A 63 21.78 -42.75 -17.53
C LYS A 63 23.09 -43.40 -18.00
N PRO A 64 23.10 -44.09 -19.15
CA PRO A 64 24.32 -44.69 -19.67
C PRO A 64 25.29 -43.59 -20.12
N VAL A 65 26.54 -43.66 -19.66
CA VAL A 65 27.63 -42.77 -20.09
C VAL A 65 28.79 -43.65 -20.53
N SER A 66 29.38 -43.36 -21.69
CA SER A 66 30.50 -44.12 -22.23
C SER A 66 31.74 -43.99 -21.33
N SER A 67 32.48 -45.09 -21.16
CA SER A 67 33.76 -45.07 -20.45
C SER A 67 34.77 -44.12 -21.10
N SER A 68 34.71 -43.96 -22.43
CA SER A 68 35.57 -43.02 -23.17
C SER A 68 35.34 -41.56 -22.75
N ASP A 69 34.08 -41.19 -22.48
CA ASP A 69 33.74 -39.81 -22.08
C ASP A 69 34.21 -39.51 -20.64
N ILE A 70 34.19 -40.53 -19.79
CA ILE A 70 34.70 -40.46 -18.42
C ILE A 70 36.23 -40.34 -18.41
N GLU A 71 36.90 -41.12 -19.27
CA GLU A 71 38.34 -41.04 -19.47
C GLU A 71 38.74 -39.65 -19.97
N ALA A 72 38.06 -39.13 -21.00
CA ALA A 72 38.31 -37.78 -21.52
C ALA A 72 38.16 -36.70 -20.44
N LEU A 73 37.13 -36.77 -19.58
CA LEU A 73 36.96 -35.85 -18.46
C LEU A 73 38.09 -35.99 -17.41
N SER A 74 38.53 -37.21 -17.10
CA SER A 74 39.62 -37.44 -16.15
C SER A 74 40.96 -36.90 -16.64
N VAL A 75 41.31 -37.15 -17.91
CA VAL A 75 42.51 -36.62 -18.57
C VAL A 75 42.47 -35.09 -18.60
N ALA A 76 41.30 -34.50 -18.86
CA ALA A 76 41.11 -33.05 -18.82
C ALA A 76 41.37 -32.47 -17.41
N ARG A 77 40.85 -33.10 -16.35
CA ARG A 77 41.12 -32.66 -14.96
C ARG A 77 42.58 -32.79 -14.57
N GLU A 78 43.24 -33.87 -14.98
CA GLU A 78 44.68 -34.05 -14.75
C GLU A 78 45.49 -32.97 -15.47
N ALA A 79 45.19 -32.73 -16.74
CA ALA A 79 45.82 -31.68 -17.54
C ALA A 79 45.61 -30.28 -16.95
N GLN A 80 44.42 -29.99 -16.41
CA GLN A 80 44.15 -28.73 -15.70
C GLN A 80 45.02 -28.61 -14.44
N THR A 81 45.12 -29.67 -13.64
CA THR A 81 45.88 -29.66 -12.38
C THR A 81 47.39 -29.59 -12.63
N ALA A 82 47.87 -30.25 -13.69
CA ALA A 82 49.25 -30.26 -14.11
C ALA A 82 49.68 -29.03 -14.93
N PHE A 83 48.76 -28.11 -15.23
CA PHE A 83 48.98 -26.96 -16.13
C PHE A 83 49.48 -27.38 -17.53
N ARG A 84 48.97 -28.50 -18.04
CA ARG A 84 49.31 -29.08 -19.36
C ARG A 84 48.12 -29.10 -20.31
N TRP A 85 47.25 -28.09 -20.24
CA TRP A 85 46.08 -28.03 -21.12
C TRP A 85 46.49 -27.65 -22.54
N CYS A 86 46.14 -28.49 -23.52
CA CYS A 86 46.44 -28.31 -24.93
C CYS A 86 45.26 -28.77 -25.80
N ALA A 87 45.32 -28.45 -27.11
CA ALA A 87 44.25 -28.75 -28.05
C ALA A 87 43.88 -30.25 -28.12
N SER A 88 44.85 -31.15 -27.92
CA SER A 88 44.61 -32.60 -27.91
C SER A 88 43.82 -33.09 -26.69
N VAL A 89 43.74 -32.30 -25.62
CA VAL A 89 42.91 -32.57 -24.44
C VAL A 89 41.57 -31.84 -24.55
N GLU A 90 41.60 -30.60 -25.04
CA GLU A 90 40.43 -29.73 -25.14
C GLU A 90 39.36 -30.27 -26.08
N VAL A 91 39.75 -30.72 -27.28
CA VAL A 91 38.80 -31.20 -28.29
C VAL A 91 38.06 -32.46 -27.81
N PRO A 92 38.73 -33.52 -27.33
CA PRO A 92 38.04 -34.68 -26.77
C PRO A 92 37.20 -34.36 -25.54
N PHE A 93 37.63 -33.41 -24.70
CA PHE A 93 36.86 -32.98 -23.54
C PHE A 93 35.52 -32.35 -23.94
N TYR A 94 35.51 -31.40 -24.88
CA TYR A 94 34.26 -30.74 -25.29
C TYR A 94 33.33 -31.69 -26.05
N ASP A 95 33.89 -32.63 -26.80
CA ASP A 95 33.14 -33.69 -27.47
C ASP A 95 32.46 -34.64 -26.44
N ALA A 96 33.21 -35.06 -25.41
CA ALA A 96 32.67 -35.82 -24.28
C ALA A 96 31.62 -35.01 -23.49
N MET A 97 31.88 -33.74 -23.21
CA MET A 97 30.94 -32.84 -22.52
C MET A 97 29.64 -32.69 -23.31
N SER A 98 29.70 -32.57 -24.64
CA SER A 98 28.53 -32.51 -25.51
C SER A 98 27.68 -33.78 -25.40
N ARG A 99 28.30 -34.97 -25.51
CA ARG A 99 27.61 -36.25 -25.35
C ARG A 99 27.02 -36.46 -23.96
N ILE A 100 27.78 -36.13 -22.91
CA ILE A 100 27.30 -36.22 -21.53
C ILE A 100 26.08 -35.29 -21.36
N SER A 101 26.16 -34.07 -21.88
CA SER A 101 25.05 -33.10 -21.81
C SER A 101 23.81 -33.60 -22.55
N GLN A 102 23.96 -34.21 -23.74
CA GLN A 102 22.87 -34.85 -24.46
C GLN A 102 22.25 -36.03 -23.68
N ALA A 103 23.06 -36.81 -22.96
CA ALA A 103 22.58 -37.95 -22.19
C ALA A 103 21.72 -37.55 -20.97
N ILE A 104 21.88 -36.32 -20.46
CA ILE A 104 21.14 -35.80 -19.30
C ILE A 104 20.00 -34.84 -19.66
N GLU A 105 19.72 -34.60 -20.95
CA GLU A 105 18.62 -33.74 -21.38
C GLU A 105 17.29 -34.19 -20.75
N PRO A 106 16.47 -33.28 -20.17
CA PRO A 106 16.48 -31.81 -20.26
C PRO A 106 17.40 -31.04 -19.29
N VAL A 107 18.20 -31.74 -18.48
CA VAL A 107 19.01 -31.16 -17.41
C VAL A 107 20.37 -30.70 -17.94
N SER A 108 20.91 -29.57 -17.48
CA SER A 108 22.25 -29.10 -17.87
C SER A 108 23.22 -29.17 -16.69
N GLY A 109 24.53 -29.21 -16.96
CA GLY A 109 25.55 -29.17 -15.91
C GLY A 109 25.41 -27.96 -14.98
N GLU A 110 24.92 -26.83 -15.50
CA GLU A 110 24.66 -25.61 -14.74
C GLU A 110 23.48 -25.76 -13.76
N THR A 111 22.46 -26.57 -14.09
CA THR A 111 21.28 -26.74 -13.23
C THR A 111 21.45 -27.83 -12.17
N VAL A 112 22.35 -28.79 -12.39
CA VAL A 112 22.64 -29.90 -11.45
C VAL A 112 23.55 -29.46 -10.29
N GLY A 113 24.43 -28.50 -10.54
CA GLY A 113 25.54 -28.19 -9.67
C GLY A 113 25.15 -27.79 -8.25
N ALA A 114 26.07 -27.97 -7.32
CA ALA A 114 25.87 -27.61 -5.91
C ALA A 114 25.51 -26.11 -5.74
N ASP A 115 26.05 -25.26 -6.62
CA ASP A 115 25.79 -23.83 -6.66
C ASP A 115 24.35 -23.52 -7.10
N ALA A 116 23.79 -24.24 -8.07
CA ALA A 116 22.38 -24.10 -8.46
C ALA A 116 21.44 -24.50 -7.32
N ARG A 117 21.71 -25.61 -6.62
CA ARG A 117 20.93 -26.03 -5.45
C ARG A 117 21.02 -25.06 -4.27
N LYS A 118 22.18 -24.44 -4.08
CA LYS A 118 22.38 -23.40 -3.06
C LYS A 118 21.63 -22.13 -3.44
N GLY A 119 21.72 -21.73 -4.71
CA GLY A 119 20.97 -20.61 -5.28
C GLY A 119 19.45 -20.80 -5.14
N ALA A 120 18.93 -21.98 -5.48
CA ALA A 120 17.53 -22.34 -5.34
C ALA A 120 17.05 -22.23 -3.88
N ARG A 121 17.81 -22.77 -2.92
CA ARG A 121 17.47 -22.67 -1.48
C ARG A 121 17.44 -21.22 -0.98
N ILE A 122 18.41 -20.40 -1.40
CA ILE A 122 18.43 -18.98 -1.04
C ILE A 122 17.23 -18.25 -1.67
N ALA A 123 16.94 -18.52 -2.94
CA ALA A 123 15.80 -17.94 -3.63
C ALA A 123 14.47 -18.33 -2.96
N ILE A 124 14.25 -19.62 -2.71
CA ILE A 124 13.05 -20.14 -2.01
C ILE A 124 12.89 -19.46 -0.65
N ARG A 125 13.97 -19.35 0.14
CA ARG A 125 13.92 -18.68 1.45
C ARG A 125 13.56 -17.21 1.32
N ASN A 126 14.14 -16.49 0.35
CA ASN A 126 13.85 -15.08 0.18
C ASN A 126 12.40 -14.86 -0.26
N TYR A 127 11.89 -15.67 -1.21
CA TYR A 127 10.49 -15.58 -1.64
C TYR A 127 9.50 -16.05 -0.56
N SER A 128 9.85 -17.05 0.26
CA SER A 128 8.98 -17.48 1.36
C SER A 128 8.90 -16.42 2.46
N VAL A 129 10.02 -15.78 2.80
CA VAL A 129 10.04 -14.64 3.74
C VAL A 129 9.24 -13.48 3.16
N SER A 130 9.41 -13.16 1.86
CA SER A 130 8.64 -12.11 1.20
C SER A 130 7.14 -12.42 1.20
N ALA A 131 6.73 -13.65 0.92
CA ALA A 131 5.33 -14.06 0.92
C ALA A 131 4.73 -14.05 2.33
N ALA A 132 5.49 -14.46 3.35
CA ALA A 132 5.07 -14.38 4.75
C ALA A 132 4.91 -12.92 5.21
N ALA A 133 5.88 -12.06 4.88
CA ALA A 133 5.82 -10.64 5.20
C ALA A 133 4.64 -9.95 4.49
N LEU A 134 4.40 -10.27 3.22
CA LEU A 134 3.29 -9.72 2.44
C LEU A 134 1.93 -10.19 2.99
N THR A 135 1.80 -11.49 3.31
CA THR A 135 0.58 -12.02 3.94
C THR A 135 0.30 -11.35 5.28
N PHE A 136 1.32 -11.19 6.11
CA PHE A 136 1.20 -10.49 7.39
C PHE A 136 0.75 -9.04 7.19
N PHE A 137 1.37 -8.34 6.24
CA PHE A 137 1.01 -6.96 5.91
C PHE A 137 -0.44 -6.84 5.42
N VAL A 138 -0.87 -7.70 4.51
CA VAL A 138 -2.26 -7.74 4.02
C VAL A 138 -3.26 -8.01 5.14
N LEU A 139 -2.95 -8.94 6.05
CA LEU A 139 -3.81 -9.26 7.19
C LEU A 139 -3.95 -8.08 8.16
N VAL A 140 -2.83 -7.44 8.51
CA VAL A 140 -2.83 -6.24 9.37
C VAL A 140 -3.60 -5.11 8.71
N LEU A 141 -3.33 -4.82 7.43
CA LEU A 141 -4.03 -3.78 6.67
C LEU A 141 -5.54 -4.06 6.59
N SER A 142 -5.94 -5.30 6.33
CA SER A 142 -7.36 -5.68 6.25
C SER A 142 -8.08 -5.53 7.59
N CYS A 143 -7.46 -5.97 8.68
CA CYS A 143 -7.99 -5.81 10.04
C CYS A 143 -8.17 -4.32 10.37
N LEU A 144 -7.18 -3.51 10.02
CA LEU A 144 -7.22 -2.07 10.28
C LEU A 144 -8.28 -1.35 9.45
N LEU A 145 -8.39 -1.65 8.15
CA LEU A 145 -9.43 -1.10 7.29
C LEU A 145 -10.83 -1.47 7.81
N PHE A 146 -11.00 -2.69 8.33
CA PHE A 146 -12.24 -3.12 8.97
C PHE A 146 -12.58 -2.29 10.21
N VAL A 147 -11.63 -2.11 11.14
CA VAL A 147 -11.83 -1.29 12.34
C VAL A 147 -12.17 0.15 11.98
N ILE A 148 -11.45 0.74 11.03
CA ILE A 148 -11.69 2.11 10.57
C ILE A 148 -13.10 2.24 9.96
N LYS A 149 -13.51 1.26 9.14
CA LYS A 149 -14.86 1.24 8.55
C LYS A 149 -15.94 1.15 9.63
N GLN A 150 -15.78 0.26 10.60
CA GLN A 150 -16.74 0.11 11.70
C GLN A 150 -16.90 1.42 12.48
N ILE A 151 -15.79 2.08 12.84
CA ILE A 151 -15.86 3.35 13.56
C ILE A 151 -16.55 4.44 12.72
N SER A 152 -16.30 4.46 11.41
CA SER A 152 -16.99 5.37 10.49
C SER A 152 -18.51 5.13 10.44
N GLU A 153 -18.97 3.89 10.62
CA GLU A 153 -20.39 3.54 10.71
C GLU A 153 -20.97 3.95 12.07
N ASP A 154 -20.24 3.71 13.16
CA ASP A 154 -20.64 4.12 14.53
C ASP A 154 -20.80 5.64 14.65
N VAL A 155 -19.85 6.42 14.09
CA VAL A 155 -19.93 7.89 14.05
C VAL A 155 -21.17 8.35 13.26
N HIS A 156 -21.48 7.68 12.15
CA HIS A 156 -22.64 8.02 11.33
C HIS A 156 -23.96 7.77 12.08
N ASP A 157 -24.06 6.63 12.76
CA ASP A 157 -25.21 6.29 13.60
C ASP A 157 -25.38 7.29 14.77
N GLY A 158 -24.27 7.69 15.40
CA GLY A 158 -24.26 8.73 16.43
C GLY A 158 -24.80 10.07 15.93
N ILE A 159 -24.42 10.49 14.72
CA ILE A 159 -24.94 11.71 14.09
C ILE A 159 -26.44 11.57 13.80
N GLN A 160 -26.86 10.47 13.17
CA GLN A 160 -28.27 10.23 12.84
C GLN A 160 -29.19 10.22 14.07
N LYS A 161 -28.72 9.70 15.20
CA LYS A 161 -29.45 9.71 16.48
C LYS A 161 -29.54 11.10 17.11
N ASN A 162 -28.51 11.93 16.94
CA ASN A 162 -28.44 13.25 17.59
C ASN A 162 -29.11 14.37 16.79
N ASP A 163 -29.14 14.27 15.47
CA ASP A 163 -29.79 15.22 14.58
C ASP A 163 -31.26 15.54 14.98
N PRO A 164 -32.15 14.56 15.19
CA PRO A 164 -33.52 14.84 15.59
C PRO A 164 -33.61 15.43 17.01
N ILE A 165 -32.72 15.01 17.92
CA ILE A 165 -32.69 15.53 19.30
C ILE A 165 -32.28 17.00 19.30
N ALA A 166 -31.28 17.38 18.50
CA ALA A 166 -30.85 18.77 18.36
C ALA A 166 -31.99 19.67 17.85
N LEU A 167 -32.76 19.19 16.87
CA LEU A 167 -33.91 19.91 16.32
C LEU A 167 -35.03 20.07 17.36
N ILE A 168 -35.37 19.01 18.11
CA ILE A 168 -36.37 19.08 19.18
C ILE A 168 -35.90 20.09 20.24
N MET A 169 -34.65 20.01 20.67
CA MET A 169 -34.08 20.91 21.68
C MET A 169 -34.08 22.36 21.21
N HIS A 170 -33.75 22.63 19.95
CA HIS A 170 -33.81 23.96 19.35
C HIS A 170 -35.23 24.56 19.44
N ASN A 171 -36.24 23.78 19.02
CA ASN A 171 -37.64 24.21 19.05
C ASN A 171 -38.13 24.45 20.48
N GLN A 172 -37.76 23.58 21.43
CA GLN A 172 -38.12 23.74 22.84
C GLN A 172 -37.47 24.97 23.47
N LEU A 173 -36.18 25.23 23.20
CA LEU A 173 -35.47 26.42 23.69
C LEU A 173 -36.05 27.70 23.09
N GLN A 174 -36.41 27.69 21.81
CA GLN A 174 -37.06 28.83 21.16
C GLN A 174 -38.43 29.11 21.79
N ALA A 175 -39.25 28.08 22.01
CA ALA A 175 -40.55 28.23 22.68
C ALA A 175 -40.40 28.74 24.12
N TYR A 176 -39.43 28.20 24.87
CA TYR A 176 -39.14 28.63 26.24
C TYR A 176 -38.64 30.08 26.29
N SER A 177 -37.81 30.50 25.33
CA SER A 177 -37.33 31.89 25.23
C SER A 177 -38.48 32.89 25.00
N ALA A 178 -39.46 32.53 24.16
CA ALA A 178 -40.64 33.35 23.93
C ALA A 178 -41.52 33.43 25.18
N ALA A 179 -41.67 32.32 25.92
CA ALA A 179 -42.38 32.30 27.20
C ALA A 179 -41.68 33.16 28.26
N LEU A 180 -40.36 33.10 28.33
CA LEU A 180 -39.55 33.95 29.21
C LEU A 180 -39.67 35.44 28.88
N ALA A 181 -39.67 35.80 27.60
CA ALA A 181 -39.86 37.18 27.17
C ALA A 181 -41.21 37.73 27.66
N LYS A 182 -42.27 36.93 27.57
CA LYS A 182 -43.61 37.27 28.08
C LYS A 182 -43.65 37.36 29.61
N ALA A 183 -42.98 36.44 30.32
CA ALA A 183 -42.91 36.48 31.79
C ALA A 183 -42.13 37.69 32.32
N ASN A 184 -41.10 38.14 31.59
CA ASN A 184 -40.31 39.33 31.92
C ASN A 184 -41.11 40.64 31.83
N GLU A 185 -42.26 40.67 31.13
CA GLU A 185 -43.14 41.83 31.13
C GLU A 185 -43.75 42.09 32.53
N HIS A 186 -43.98 41.01 33.30
CA HIS A 186 -44.57 41.05 34.65
C HIS A 186 -43.80 40.11 35.61
N PRO A 187 -42.59 40.50 36.06
CA PRO A 187 -41.76 39.62 36.88
C PRO A 187 -42.38 39.44 38.26
N SER A 188 -42.82 38.21 38.58
CA SER A 188 -43.19 37.80 39.93
C SER A 188 -42.40 36.57 40.38
N PRO A 189 -42.02 36.45 41.67
CA PRO A 189 -41.25 35.31 42.17
C PRO A 189 -41.99 33.97 41.97
N ASP A 190 -43.32 34.00 42.12
CA ASP A 190 -44.16 32.82 41.97
C ASP A 190 -44.17 32.30 40.53
N VAL A 191 -44.23 33.20 39.54
CA VAL A 191 -44.18 32.82 38.11
C VAL A 191 -42.83 32.20 37.76
N LEU A 192 -41.71 32.71 38.31
CA LEU A 192 -40.39 32.11 38.12
C LEU A 192 -40.31 30.68 38.65
N SER A 193 -40.78 30.46 39.88
CA SER A 193 -40.74 29.13 40.51
C SER A 193 -41.61 28.12 39.77
N GLN A 194 -42.74 28.57 39.20
CA GLN A 194 -43.61 27.74 38.36
C GLN A 194 -42.95 27.41 37.01
N MET A 195 -42.23 28.36 36.40
CA MET A 195 -41.54 28.10 35.13
C MET A 195 -40.36 27.13 35.29
N GLN A 196 -39.61 27.18 36.39
CA GLN A 196 -38.50 26.25 36.64
C GLN A 196 -38.94 24.79 36.80
N ASN A 197 -40.14 24.59 37.35
CA ASN A 197 -40.73 23.28 37.61
C ASN A 197 -41.85 22.95 36.61
N SER A 198 -41.98 23.73 35.53
CA SER A 198 -42.95 23.48 34.48
C SER A 198 -42.65 22.16 33.76
N PRO A 199 -43.67 21.44 33.27
CA PRO A 199 -43.47 20.26 32.43
C PRO A 199 -42.53 20.50 31.24
N GLU A 200 -42.55 21.71 30.66
CA GLU A 200 -41.68 22.13 29.57
C GLU A 200 -40.22 22.22 30.00
N ALA A 201 -39.93 22.80 31.17
CA ALA A 201 -38.58 22.88 31.71
C ALA A 201 -38.01 21.48 32.03
N VAL A 202 -38.86 20.56 32.52
CA VAL A 202 -38.46 19.16 32.76
C VAL A 202 -38.16 18.46 31.43
N ALA A 203 -39.01 18.62 30.42
CA ALA A 203 -38.79 18.05 29.08
C ALA A 203 -37.50 18.58 28.43
N ILE A 204 -37.19 19.87 28.60
CA ILE A 204 -35.92 20.45 28.14
C ILE A 204 -34.74 19.83 28.89
N LYS A 205 -34.82 19.68 30.21
CA LYS A 205 -33.75 19.04 31.02
C LYS A 205 -33.48 17.61 30.54
N GLU A 206 -34.52 16.81 30.36
CA GLU A 206 -34.38 15.42 29.86
C GLU A 206 -33.78 15.37 28.46
N THR A 207 -34.26 16.22 27.55
CA THR A 207 -33.75 16.29 26.17
C THR A 207 -32.29 16.70 26.15
N LEU A 208 -31.90 17.66 26.99
CA LEU A 208 -30.54 18.17 27.09
C LEU A 208 -29.59 17.15 27.73
N GLN A 209 -30.05 16.40 28.74
CA GLN A 209 -29.29 15.27 29.30
C GLN A 209 -29.06 14.16 28.28
N LYS A 210 -30.11 13.78 27.53
CA LYS A 210 -30.00 12.78 26.46
C LYS A 210 -29.04 13.25 25.37
N PHE A 211 -29.16 14.51 24.96
CA PHE A 211 -28.27 15.14 23.99
C PHE A 211 -26.81 15.14 24.45
N ALA A 212 -26.54 15.56 25.69
CA ALA A 212 -25.20 15.57 26.27
C ALA A 212 -24.59 14.16 26.35
N THR A 213 -25.38 13.16 26.76
CA THR A 213 -24.95 11.76 26.84
C THR A 213 -24.51 11.24 25.48
N ASN A 214 -25.33 11.46 24.45
CA ASN A 214 -25.00 11.00 23.12
C ASN A 214 -23.81 11.77 22.52
N ASN A 215 -23.70 13.09 22.77
CA ASN A 215 -22.56 13.87 22.30
C ASN A 215 -21.25 13.43 22.94
N ARG A 216 -21.28 12.98 24.20
CA ARG A 216 -20.11 12.40 24.88
C ARG A 216 -19.67 11.09 24.23
N GLN A 217 -20.61 10.23 23.83
CA GLN A 217 -20.30 9.01 23.09
C GLN A 217 -19.68 9.35 21.73
N LEU A 218 -20.33 10.23 20.96
CA LEU A 218 -19.81 10.68 19.65
C LEU A 218 -18.39 11.27 19.76
N TYR A 219 -18.12 12.08 20.79
CA TYR A 219 -16.80 12.64 21.03
C TYR A 219 -15.76 11.57 21.34
N SER A 220 -16.11 10.58 22.17
CA SER A 220 -15.25 9.44 22.49
C SER A 220 -14.90 8.62 21.24
N ASP A 221 -15.86 8.44 20.32
CA ASP A 221 -15.64 7.70 19.07
C ASP A 221 -14.71 8.45 18.12
N ILE A 222 -14.87 9.79 18.04
CA ILE A 222 -13.97 10.66 17.25
C ILE A 222 -12.54 10.62 17.82
N ASP A 223 -12.38 10.69 19.14
CA ASP A 223 -11.04 10.65 19.77
C ASP A 223 -10.35 9.29 19.57
N ARG A 224 -11.12 8.19 19.66
CA ARG A 224 -10.62 6.85 19.32
C ARG A 224 -10.15 6.77 17.87
N THR A 225 -10.90 7.37 16.94
CA THR A 225 -10.54 7.46 15.52
C THR A 225 -9.22 8.20 15.32
N ARG A 226 -9.03 9.31 16.04
CA ARG A 226 -7.79 10.11 16.00
C ARG A 226 -6.59 9.31 16.49
N THR A 227 -6.76 8.54 17.55
CA THR A 227 -5.68 7.72 18.12
C THR A 227 -5.27 6.60 17.15
N ILE A 228 -6.24 5.92 16.54
CA ILE A 228 -5.98 4.84 15.59
C ILE A 228 -5.33 5.37 14.31
N SER A 229 -5.83 6.48 13.76
CA SER A 229 -5.25 7.11 12.56
C SER A 229 -3.80 7.55 12.80
N ARG A 230 -3.48 8.14 13.95
CA ARG A 230 -2.09 8.47 14.32
C ARG A 230 -1.18 7.26 14.29
N LEU A 231 -1.58 6.14 14.90
CA LEU A 231 -0.79 4.90 14.89
C LEU A 231 -0.61 4.36 13.47
N PHE A 232 -1.66 4.42 12.67
CA PHE A 232 -1.63 3.92 11.30
C PHE A 232 -0.70 4.72 10.40
N PHE A 233 -0.79 6.06 10.45
CA PHE A 233 0.05 6.94 9.65
C PHE A 233 1.45 7.12 10.22
N TRP A 234 1.71 6.69 11.46
CA TRP A 234 3.04 6.75 12.06
C TRP A 234 4.09 5.98 11.23
N VAL A 235 3.80 4.75 10.81
CA VAL A 235 4.75 3.94 10.02
C VAL A 235 5.02 4.56 8.64
N PRO A 236 3.99 4.91 7.82
CA PRO A 236 4.18 5.63 6.57
C PRO A 236 4.92 6.96 6.76
N ASN A 237 4.65 7.73 7.83
CA ASN A 237 5.35 8.99 8.07
C ASN A 237 6.82 8.79 8.47
N LEU A 238 7.12 7.74 9.24
CA LEU A 238 8.49 7.38 9.62
C LEU A 238 9.32 6.96 8.40
N VAL A 239 8.74 6.12 7.53
CA VAL A 239 9.39 5.66 6.29
C VAL A 239 9.38 6.76 5.22
N GLY A 240 8.31 7.56 5.19
CA GLY A 240 8.03 8.56 4.19
C GLY A 240 8.80 9.86 4.35
N LYS A 241 9.34 10.17 5.53
CA LYS A 241 10.30 11.29 5.68
C LYS A 241 11.46 11.22 4.68
N HIS A 242 11.83 10.03 4.20
CA HIS A 242 12.87 9.86 3.18
C HIS A 242 12.35 9.62 1.75
N VAL A 243 11.17 9.02 1.58
CA VAL A 243 10.62 8.66 0.26
C VAL A 243 9.66 9.74 -0.30
N PHE A 244 8.97 10.46 0.59
CA PHE A 244 7.83 11.33 0.27
C PHE A 244 8.10 12.83 0.48
N ALA A 245 9.36 13.26 0.66
CA ALA A 245 9.73 14.69 0.57
C ALA A 245 9.28 15.35 -0.77
N LEU A 246 8.89 14.53 -1.76
CA LEU A 246 8.32 14.93 -3.05
C LEU A 246 6.80 15.19 -3.04
N PHE A 247 6.04 14.73 -2.03
CA PHE A 247 4.57 14.73 -2.04
C PHE A 247 3.92 15.61 -0.95
N GLY A 248 4.69 16.42 -0.22
CA GLY A 248 4.18 17.44 0.71
C GLY A 248 4.19 17.06 2.20
N GLU A 249 3.37 17.77 2.98
CA GLU A 249 3.20 17.64 4.44
C GLU A 249 2.88 16.20 4.90
N PRO A 250 3.23 15.82 6.14
CA PRO A 250 2.97 14.48 6.68
C PRO A 250 1.48 14.13 6.61
N TRP A 251 1.17 12.99 5.98
CA TRP A 251 -0.19 12.51 5.86
C TRP A 251 -0.71 12.10 7.24
N GLY A 252 -1.95 12.49 7.58
CA GLY A 252 -2.59 12.01 8.81
C GLY A 252 -2.47 12.91 10.04
N GLU A 253 -1.57 13.91 10.07
CA GLU A 253 -1.44 14.77 11.26
C GLU A 253 -2.67 15.67 11.50
N SER A 254 -3.34 16.06 10.41
CA SER A 254 -4.58 16.86 10.43
C SER A 254 -5.87 16.04 10.37
N TRP A 255 -5.79 14.70 10.37
CA TRP A 255 -6.97 13.86 10.25
C TRP A 255 -7.91 14.01 11.45
N GLY A 256 -9.15 14.43 11.17
CA GLY A 256 -10.17 14.69 12.20
C GLY A 256 -10.01 16.02 12.95
N ILE A 257 -9.07 16.87 12.55
CA ILE A 257 -8.88 18.20 13.13
C ILE A 257 -9.45 19.22 12.15
N VAL A 258 -10.70 19.59 12.32
CA VAL A 258 -11.22 20.81 11.69
C VAL A 258 -10.85 21.95 12.62
N SER A 259 -10.06 22.89 12.12
CA SER A 259 -9.81 24.14 12.84
C SER A 259 -11.14 24.82 13.11
N SER A 260 -11.46 25.03 14.38
CA SER A 260 -12.63 25.83 14.75
C SER A 260 -12.39 27.25 14.26
N ARG A 261 -13.32 27.80 13.45
CA ARG A 261 -13.33 29.24 13.16
C ARG A 261 -13.49 30.10 14.41
N TYR A 262 -13.99 29.51 15.49
CA TYR A 262 -14.21 30.19 16.76
C TYR A 262 -13.03 30.03 17.74
N ALA A 263 -11.99 29.25 17.38
CA ALA A 263 -10.74 29.15 18.14
C ALA A 263 -9.64 30.11 17.63
N ASP A 264 -9.95 30.96 16.65
CA ASP A 264 -9.03 32.00 16.15
C ASP A 264 -8.70 32.98 17.28
N GLY A 265 -7.49 32.88 17.85
CA GLY A 265 -7.03 33.69 19.00
C GLY A 265 -6.73 32.90 20.28
N CYS A 266 -6.81 31.57 20.25
CA CYS A 266 -6.32 30.74 21.35
C CYS A 266 -4.79 30.68 21.34
N ASP A 267 -4.11 31.48 22.18
CA ASP A 267 -2.64 31.57 22.32
C ASP A 267 -1.93 30.24 22.65
N LYS A 268 -2.68 29.17 22.96
CA LYS A 268 -2.18 27.84 23.34
C LYS A 268 -3.03 26.68 22.84
N ALA A 269 -3.81 26.84 21.76
CA ALA A 269 -4.38 25.65 21.13
C ALA A 269 -3.20 24.75 20.73
N GLU A 270 -3.11 23.53 21.28
CA GLU A 270 -2.09 22.55 20.91
C GLU A 270 -2.06 22.47 19.38
N ALA A 271 -1.03 23.09 18.81
CA ALA A 271 -0.96 23.41 17.41
C ALA A 271 -0.84 22.11 16.59
N ALA A 272 -1.98 21.60 16.15
CA ALA A 272 -2.04 21.11 14.79
C ALA A 272 -2.08 22.36 13.92
N SER A 273 -0.97 22.60 13.23
CA SER A 273 -0.74 23.70 12.30
C SER A 273 -1.98 24.04 11.50
N ALA A 274 -2.47 25.27 11.67
CA ALA A 274 -3.38 25.88 10.72
C ALA A 274 -2.73 25.81 9.33
N ALA A 275 -3.32 25.03 8.43
CA ALA A 275 -3.10 25.23 7.01
C ALA A 275 -3.48 26.69 6.74
N ASN A 276 -2.54 27.41 6.12
CA ASN A 276 -2.68 28.77 5.65
C ASN A 276 -4.11 29.01 5.11
N GLN A 277 -4.73 30.14 5.44
CA GLN A 277 -6.03 30.54 4.89
C GLN A 277 -6.00 30.71 3.34
N ASP A 278 -4.85 30.46 2.71
CA ASP A 278 -4.60 30.45 1.27
C ASP A 278 -4.64 29.06 0.62
N PHE A 279 -5.35 28.07 1.17
CA PHE A 279 -5.66 26.84 0.43
C PHE A 279 -6.76 27.12 -0.63
N THR A 280 -6.39 27.89 -1.65
CA THR A 280 -7.13 27.93 -2.90
C THR A 280 -7.04 26.56 -3.55
N PHE A 281 -8.19 25.90 -3.73
CA PHE A 281 -8.29 24.78 -4.66
C PHE A 281 -7.74 25.24 -6.02
N VAL A 282 -6.96 24.35 -6.64
CA VAL A 282 -6.48 24.45 -8.01
C VAL A 282 -7.62 24.94 -8.91
N ASP A 283 -7.34 26.00 -9.68
CA ASP A 283 -8.22 26.77 -10.57
C ASP A 283 -9.26 27.73 -9.95
N GLY A 284 -8.77 28.90 -9.50
CA GLY A 284 -8.99 30.14 -10.26
C GLY A 284 -10.42 30.68 -10.47
N MET A 285 -11.46 30.15 -9.84
CA MET A 285 -12.81 30.72 -9.90
C MET A 285 -13.21 31.37 -8.57
N LYS A 286 -13.04 32.69 -8.48
CA LYS A 286 -13.67 33.53 -7.46
C LYS A 286 -15.18 33.57 -7.71
N TYR A 287 -15.95 32.72 -7.04
CA TYR A 287 -17.39 32.93 -6.95
C TYR A 287 -17.65 34.18 -6.10
N GLY A 288 -18.16 35.23 -6.75
CA GLY A 288 -18.49 36.54 -6.17
C GLY A 288 -19.72 36.52 -5.25
N PHE A 289 -19.76 35.60 -4.28
CA PHE A 289 -20.66 35.68 -3.14
C PHE A 289 -19.81 35.97 -1.89
N SER A 290 -19.66 37.25 -1.54
CA SER A 290 -19.27 37.60 -0.18
C SER A 290 -20.48 37.33 0.72
N LEU A 291 -20.59 36.10 1.24
CA LEU A 291 -21.41 35.87 2.42
C LEU A 291 -20.80 36.74 3.52
N ASN A 292 -21.46 37.86 3.81
CA ASN A 292 -21.10 38.76 4.88
C ASN A 292 -21.47 38.03 6.18
N TRP A 293 -20.62 37.09 6.58
CA TRP A 293 -20.74 36.42 7.86
C TRP A 293 -20.54 37.49 8.93
N PRO A 294 -21.45 37.61 9.92
CA PRO A 294 -21.20 38.49 11.06
C PRO A 294 -19.84 38.12 11.65
N ALA A 295 -19.08 39.15 12.09
CA ALA A 295 -17.80 38.93 12.76
C ALA A 295 -17.97 37.84 13.82
N ALA A 296 -17.08 36.84 13.81
CA ALA A 296 -17.15 35.76 14.78
C ALA A 296 -17.22 36.39 16.19
N PRO A 297 -18.15 35.94 17.05
CA PRO A 297 -18.21 36.44 18.41
C PRO A 297 -16.83 36.29 19.07
N PRO A 298 -16.44 37.22 19.97
CA PRO A 298 -15.14 37.16 20.63
C PRO A 298 -14.88 35.77 21.19
N VAL A 299 -13.67 35.26 20.95
CA VAL A 299 -13.21 33.89 21.26
C VAL A 299 -13.80 33.44 22.57
N ALA A 300 -14.76 32.54 22.49
CA ALA A 300 -15.38 32.03 23.68
C ALA A 300 -14.40 31.01 24.26
N GLY A 301 -13.80 31.34 25.41
CA GLY A 301 -12.66 30.59 25.98
C GLY A 301 -12.89 29.10 26.23
N TRP A 302 -14.11 28.60 26.02
CA TRP A 302 -14.45 27.19 26.09
C TRP A 302 -13.89 26.37 24.91
N GLU A 303 -13.35 26.99 23.86
CA GLU A 303 -12.85 26.29 22.67
C GLU A 303 -11.35 25.96 22.66
N CYS A 304 -10.57 26.60 23.52
CA CYS A 304 -9.12 26.56 23.39
C CYS A 304 -8.48 25.23 23.88
N THR A 305 -9.22 24.40 24.63
CA THR A 305 -8.70 23.16 25.20
C THR A 305 -9.67 21.99 25.05
N THR A 306 -9.14 20.77 24.96
CA THR A 306 -9.92 19.53 24.97
C THR A 306 -10.84 19.45 26.20
N GLU A 307 -10.34 19.91 27.35
CA GLU A 307 -11.08 19.92 28.61
C GLU A 307 -12.23 20.93 28.60
N SER A 308 -12.05 22.07 27.96
CA SER A 308 -13.08 23.10 27.87
C SER A 308 -14.19 22.72 26.89
N ILE A 309 -13.86 22.02 25.79
CA ILE A 309 -14.85 21.42 24.89
C ILE A 309 -15.64 20.34 25.65
N ARG A 310 -14.94 19.49 26.41
CA ARG A 310 -15.59 18.47 27.24
C ARG A 310 -16.54 19.08 28.27
N ARG A 311 -16.13 20.10 29.01
CA ARG A 311 -17.01 20.82 29.94
C ARG A 311 -18.18 21.49 29.24
N ALA A 312 -17.97 22.04 28.04
CA ALA A 312 -19.05 22.64 27.27
C ALA A 312 -20.08 21.60 26.78
N LEU A 313 -19.67 20.35 26.62
CA LEU A 313 -20.55 19.20 26.37
C LEU A 313 -21.21 18.63 27.63
N GLU A 314 -20.58 18.81 28.79
CA GLU A 314 -21.15 18.45 30.08
C GLU A 314 -22.22 19.45 30.49
N VAL A 315 -23.24 18.96 31.21
CA VAL A 315 -24.34 19.80 31.66
C VAL A 315 -24.03 20.24 33.07
N ASP A 316 -23.75 21.52 33.27
CA ASP A 316 -23.56 22.08 34.60
C ASP A 316 -24.89 22.06 35.35
N LEU A 317 -24.89 21.41 36.51
CA LEU A 317 -26.03 21.35 37.43
C LEU A 317 -25.82 22.39 38.55
N PRO A 318 -26.87 23.10 38.98
CA PRO A 318 -28.27 22.91 38.59
C PRO A 318 -28.62 23.65 37.28
N LEU A 319 -29.20 22.94 36.29
CA LEU A 319 -29.77 23.63 35.14
C LEU A 319 -30.97 24.48 35.57
N PHE A 320 -31.02 25.70 35.04
CA PHE A 320 -32.08 26.67 35.32
C PHE A 320 -32.09 27.13 36.78
N ASP A 321 -30.94 27.19 37.46
CA ASP A 321 -30.89 27.87 38.76
C ASP A 321 -31.01 29.37 38.52
N ILE A 322 -32.20 29.92 38.78
CA ILE A 322 -32.46 31.35 38.63
C ILE A 322 -31.89 32.03 39.88
N GLY A 323 -30.58 32.20 39.89
CA GLY A 323 -29.95 33.18 40.76
C GLY A 323 -30.53 34.54 40.41
N THR A 324 -31.27 35.16 41.33
CA THR A 324 -31.71 36.54 41.19
C THR A 324 -30.46 37.42 41.29
N THR A 325 -29.87 37.78 40.16
CA THR A 325 -28.83 38.81 40.14
C THR A 325 -29.54 40.15 40.30
N ALA A 326 -29.35 40.78 41.46
CA ALA A 326 -29.82 42.14 41.67
C ALA A 326 -29.01 43.06 40.76
N ASP A 327 -29.58 43.44 39.61
CA ASP A 327 -29.03 44.56 38.84
C ASP A 327 -29.03 45.81 39.74
N SER A 328 -28.09 46.71 39.48
CA SER A 328 -27.92 48.04 40.08
C SER A 328 -29.21 48.87 40.22
N LYS A 329 -30.30 48.49 39.54
CA LYS A 329 -31.65 49.09 39.61
C LYS A 329 -32.72 48.27 40.35
N HIS A 330 -32.37 47.25 41.14
CA HIS A 330 -33.31 46.41 41.91
C HIS A 330 -34.41 45.74 41.06
N ARG A 331 -34.23 45.60 39.74
CA ARG A 331 -35.13 44.81 38.90
C ARG A 331 -34.65 43.36 38.95
N MET A 332 -35.53 42.44 39.33
CA MET A 332 -35.30 41.02 39.11
C MET A 332 -35.34 40.78 37.59
N ILE A 333 -34.18 40.55 36.98
CA ILE A 333 -34.06 40.21 35.56
C ILE A 333 -33.82 38.70 35.48
N ILE A 334 -34.64 38.00 34.72
CA ILE A 334 -34.45 36.55 34.50
C ILE A 334 -33.15 36.37 33.69
N PRO A 335 -32.23 35.47 34.11
CA PRO A 335 -31.02 35.23 33.38
C PRO A 335 -31.31 34.63 31.99
N ASP A 336 -31.21 35.46 30.96
CA ASP A 336 -31.17 35.09 29.54
C ASP A 336 -29.99 34.14 29.23
N ASP A 337 -29.09 33.95 30.20
CA ASP A 337 -27.91 33.11 30.14
C ASP A 337 -28.22 31.62 29.92
N THR A 338 -29.29 31.08 30.51
CA THR A 338 -29.59 29.64 30.37
C THR A 338 -30.04 29.26 28.96
N VAL A 339 -30.84 30.12 28.32
CA VAL A 339 -31.27 29.93 26.92
C VAL A 339 -30.07 30.08 25.99
N LYS A 340 -29.20 31.07 26.25
CA LYS A 340 -27.93 31.26 25.52
C LYS A 340 -27.02 30.05 25.64
N GLN A 341 -26.87 29.47 26.83
CA GLN A 341 -26.11 28.24 27.04
C GLN A 341 -26.69 27.06 26.25
N GLY A 342 -28.03 26.93 26.17
CA GLY A 342 -28.69 25.92 25.33
C GLY A 342 -28.37 26.08 23.85
N PHE A 343 -28.47 27.30 23.31
CA PHE A 343 -28.09 27.58 21.91
C PHE A 343 -26.59 27.40 21.66
N GLN A 344 -25.75 27.75 22.62
CA GLN A 344 -24.31 27.51 22.55
C GLN A 344 -24.00 26.02 22.45
N LYS A 345 -24.66 25.16 23.23
CA LYS A 345 -24.51 23.69 23.12
C LYS A 345 -24.97 23.16 21.76
N ILE A 346 -26.02 23.73 21.15
CA ILE A 346 -26.43 23.39 19.78
C ILE A 346 -25.36 23.79 18.77
N ALA A 347 -24.80 25.00 18.89
CA ALA A 347 -23.73 25.47 18.01
C ALA A 347 -22.49 24.56 18.09
N ILE A 348 -22.08 24.17 19.31
CA ILE A 348 -21.01 23.20 19.55
C ILE A 348 -21.27 21.89 18.82
N TYR A 349 -22.49 21.36 18.97
CA TYR A 349 -22.84 20.12 18.29
C TYR A 349 -22.81 20.24 16.77
N GLN A 350 -23.31 21.34 16.19
CA GLN A 350 -23.24 21.55 14.74
C GLN A 350 -21.81 21.53 14.23
N GLN A 351 -20.89 22.10 15.00
CA GLN A 351 -19.46 22.05 14.69
C GLN A 351 -18.87 20.65 14.84
N ILE A 352 -19.18 19.92 15.92
CA ILE A 352 -18.75 18.53 16.11
C ILE A 352 -19.28 17.66 14.97
N ARG A 353 -20.54 17.84 14.57
CA ARG A 353 -21.16 17.15 13.44
C ARG A 353 -20.45 17.44 12.13
N ALA A 354 -20.15 18.71 11.84
CA ALA A 354 -19.39 19.08 10.64
C ALA A 354 -18.00 18.43 10.63
N THR A 355 -17.32 18.43 11.77
CA THR A 355 -16.00 17.80 11.95
C THR A 355 -16.06 16.28 11.78
N ALA A 356 -17.09 15.65 12.35
CA ALA A 356 -17.31 14.21 12.27
C ALA A 356 -17.64 13.77 10.84
N ASN A 357 -18.49 14.51 10.11
CA ASN A 357 -18.78 14.25 8.71
C ASN A 357 -17.52 14.41 7.84
N TYR A 358 -16.74 15.47 8.06
CA TYR A 358 -15.47 15.66 7.34
C TYR A 358 -14.48 14.52 7.63
N ALA A 359 -14.35 14.10 8.89
CA ALA A 359 -13.50 12.95 9.25
C ALA A 359 -13.98 11.66 8.58
N ARG A 360 -15.30 11.41 8.60
CA ARG A 360 -15.94 10.26 7.95
C ARG A 360 -15.69 10.23 6.46
N ASP A 361 -15.87 11.34 5.76
CA ASP A 361 -15.69 11.38 4.30
C ASP A 361 -14.23 11.14 3.90
N ASN A 362 -13.28 11.67 4.68
CA ASN A 362 -11.86 11.36 4.50
C ASN A 362 -11.57 9.87 4.74
N ILE A 363 -12.11 9.30 5.83
CA ILE A 363 -11.99 7.88 6.15
C ILE A 363 -12.53 7.00 5.03
N LEU A 364 -13.75 7.26 4.55
CA LEU A 364 -14.37 6.51 3.46
C LEU A 364 -13.56 6.64 2.17
N THR A 365 -13.06 7.84 1.85
CA THR A 365 -12.17 8.06 0.70
C THR A 365 -10.90 7.21 0.82
N PHE A 366 -10.26 7.19 1.98
CA PHE A 366 -9.04 6.43 2.21
C PHE A 366 -9.27 4.92 2.22
N VAL A 367 -10.33 4.45 2.88
CA VAL A 367 -10.73 3.04 2.87
C VAL A 367 -11.03 2.63 1.44
N GLY A 368 -11.83 3.40 0.70
CA GLY A 368 -12.13 3.17 -0.72
C GLY A 368 -10.87 3.12 -1.59
N MET A 369 -9.95 4.07 -1.42
CA MET A 369 -8.65 4.07 -2.11
C MET A 369 -7.82 2.83 -1.76
N SER A 370 -7.76 2.47 -0.47
CA SER A 370 -6.96 1.33 -0.01
C SER A 370 -7.55 0.00 -0.50
N THR A 371 -8.87 -0.17 -0.45
CA THR A 371 -9.55 -1.37 -0.92
C THR A 371 -9.60 -1.46 -2.44
N GLY A 372 -9.72 -0.32 -3.12
CA GLY A 372 -9.82 -0.23 -4.59
C GLY A 372 -8.48 -0.30 -5.29
N PHE A 373 -7.41 0.29 -4.73
CA PHE A 373 -6.10 0.35 -5.39
C PHE A 373 -5.04 -0.50 -4.70
N VAL A 374 -4.86 -0.31 -3.40
CA VAL A 374 -3.71 -0.89 -2.69
C VAL A 374 -3.88 -2.40 -2.50
N LEU A 375 -5.04 -2.84 -2.04
CA LEU A 375 -5.30 -4.25 -1.77
C LEU A 375 -5.16 -5.13 -3.03
N PRO A 376 -5.79 -4.81 -4.18
CA PRO A 376 -5.64 -5.61 -5.40
C PRO A 376 -4.19 -5.79 -5.84
N ILE A 377 -3.36 -4.75 -5.70
CA ILE A 377 -1.92 -4.82 -6.01
C ILE A 377 -1.21 -5.82 -5.07
N LEU A 378 -1.48 -5.73 -3.77
CA LEU A 378 -0.87 -6.64 -2.78
C LEU A 378 -1.33 -8.09 -2.99
N TYR A 379 -2.61 -8.31 -3.29
CA TYR A 379 -3.14 -9.64 -3.58
C TYR A 379 -2.57 -10.22 -4.87
N ALA A 380 -2.43 -9.42 -5.92
CA ALA A 380 -1.81 -9.85 -7.17
C ALA A 380 -0.31 -10.17 -6.99
N TRP A 381 0.41 -9.35 -6.21
CA TRP A 381 1.79 -9.66 -5.84
C TRP A 381 1.88 -10.95 -5.02
N LEU A 382 0.97 -11.17 -4.07
CA LEU A 382 0.93 -12.41 -3.30
C LEU A 382 0.70 -13.62 -4.21
N GLY A 383 -0.23 -13.52 -5.16
CA GLY A 383 -0.44 -14.53 -6.20
C GLY A 383 0.84 -14.81 -7.00
N ALA A 384 1.55 -13.76 -7.40
CA ALA A 384 2.83 -13.88 -8.11
C ALA A 384 3.89 -14.62 -7.29
N THR A 385 4.02 -14.30 -6.00
CA THR A 385 4.97 -14.99 -5.11
C THR A 385 4.62 -16.46 -4.93
N ALA A 386 3.32 -16.80 -4.84
CA ALA A 386 2.86 -18.18 -4.76
C ALA A 386 3.16 -18.96 -6.04
N ALA A 387 2.97 -18.36 -7.21
CA ALA A 387 3.31 -18.96 -8.50
C ALA A 387 4.81 -19.20 -8.63
N ILE A 388 5.64 -18.22 -8.24
CA ILE A 388 7.10 -18.34 -8.25
C ILE A 388 7.55 -19.44 -7.29
N LEU A 389 7.02 -19.50 -6.06
CA LEU A 389 7.38 -20.55 -5.10
C LEU A 389 7.02 -21.94 -5.61
N ARG A 390 5.85 -22.09 -6.25
CA ARG A 390 5.44 -23.35 -6.87
C ARG A 390 6.39 -23.74 -8.01
N LYS A 391 6.68 -22.81 -8.92
CA LYS A 391 7.61 -23.02 -10.03
C LYS A 391 9.01 -23.39 -9.54
N LEU A 392 9.54 -22.67 -8.55
CA LEU A 392 10.84 -22.97 -7.94
C LEU A 392 10.88 -24.36 -7.31
N ARG A 393 9.79 -24.78 -6.64
CA ARG A 393 9.69 -26.13 -6.07
C ARG A 393 9.73 -27.19 -7.17
N ASP A 394 8.93 -27.02 -8.21
CA ASP A 394 8.81 -27.98 -9.31
C ASP A 394 10.13 -28.04 -10.12
N ASP A 395 10.76 -26.89 -10.42
CA ASP A 395 12.07 -26.79 -11.09
C ASP A 395 13.22 -27.38 -10.24
N THR A 396 13.18 -27.21 -8.92
CA THR A 396 14.18 -27.80 -8.02
C THR A 396 14.02 -29.31 -7.94
N ALA A 397 12.78 -29.82 -7.90
CA ALA A 397 12.52 -31.25 -7.93
C ALA A 397 12.98 -31.89 -9.25
N ALA A 398 12.85 -31.16 -10.37
CA ALA A 398 13.30 -31.61 -11.69
C ALA A 398 14.80 -31.36 -11.97
N CYS A 399 15.54 -30.73 -11.06
CA CYS A 399 16.93 -30.27 -11.30
C CYS A 399 17.09 -29.35 -12.53
N LEU A 400 16.06 -28.54 -12.85
CA LEU A 400 16.03 -27.62 -14.00
C LEU A 400 16.27 -26.15 -13.60
N PHE A 401 16.59 -25.89 -12.33
CA PHE A 401 16.73 -24.53 -11.84
C PHE A 401 17.98 -23.83 -12.37
N HIS A 402 17.77 -22.73 -13.11
CA HIS A 402 18.84 -21.87 -13.61
C HIS A 402 18.90 -20.54 -12.84
N PRO A 403 19.99 -20.23 -12.11
CA PRO A 403 20.02 -19.11 -11.17
C PRO A 403 19.95 -17.73 -11.84
N GLU A 404 20.52 -17.56 -13.03
CA GLU A 404 20.50 -16.27 -13.74
C GLU A 404 19.16 -16.00 -14.43
N TYR A 405 18.68 -16.96 -15.22
CA TYR A 405 17.41 -16.85 -15.94
C TYR A 405 16.23 -16.68 -14.96
N SER A 406 16.25 -17.39 -13.83
CA SER A 406 15.19 -17.30 -12.82
C SER A 406 15.09 -15.91 -12.20
N LYS A 407 16.19 -15.18 -12.00
CA LYS A 407 16.13 -13.83 -11.42
C LYS A 407 15.40 -12.84 -12.33
N VAL A 408 15.74 -12.85 -13.62
CA VAL A 408 15.13 -11.95 -14.60
C VAL A 408 13.67 -12.29 -14.82
N ALA A 409 13.35 -13.57 -15.02
CA ALA A 409 11.99 -14.05 -15.25
C ALA A 409 11.07 -13.84 -14.03
N ASN A 410 11.57 -14.06 -12.81
CA ASN A 410 10.76 -13.82 -11.60
C ASN A 410 10.51 -12.33 -11.38
N ARG A 411 11.49 -11.46 -11.69
CA ARG A 411 11.31 -10.00 -11.60
C ARG A 411 10.27 -9.52 -12.61
N SER A 412 10.31 -10.01 -13.85
CA SER A 412 9.30 -9.66 -14.85
C SER A 412 7.91 -10.14 -14.42
N HIS A 413 7.79 -11.37 -13.90
CA HIS A 413 6.51 -11.90 -13.42
C HIS A 413 5.91 -11.09 -12.27
N VAL A 414 6.73 -10.63 -11.32
CA VAL A 414 6.24 -9.74 -10.25
C VAL A 414 5.76 -8.41 -10.81
N THR A 415 6.51 -7.80 -11.74
CA THR A 415 6.09 -6.53 -12.35
C THR A 415 4.81 -6.64 -13.17
N THR A 416 4.64 -7.73 -13.93
CA THR A 416 3.42 -7.96 -14.70
C THR A 416 2.22 -8.20 -13.79
N SER A 417 2.38 -8.98 -12.71
CA SER A 417 1.31 -9.18 -11.72
C SER A 417 0.92 -7.88 -11.00
N VAL A 418 1.87 -7.00 -10.70
CA VAL A 418 1.55 -5.67 -10.12
C VAL A 418 0.71 -4.84 -11.08
N ILE A 419 1.06 -4.80 -12.37
CA ILE A 419 0.28 -4.09 -13.40
C ILE A 419 -1.14 -4.66 -13.48
N VAL A 420 -1.29 -5.98 -13.45
CA VAL A 420 -2.60 -6.65 -13.42
C VAL A 420 -3.40 -6.25 -12.18
N GLY A 421 -2.76 -6.19 -11.01
CA GLY A 421 -3.40 -5.73 -9.77
C GLY A 421 -3.88 -4.27 -9.87
N ILE A 422 -3.08 -3.37 -10.46
CA ILE A 422 -3.47 -1.98 -10.71
C ILE A 422 -4.69 -1.93 -11.63
N SER A 423 -4.67 -2.66 -12.74
CA SER A 423 -5.79 -2.71 -13.70
C SER A 423 -7.07 -3.22 -13.03
N ILE A 424 -7.01 -4.34 -12.30
CA ILE A 424 -8.18 -4.89 -11.60
C ILE A 424 -8.70 -3.92 -10.54
N GLY A 425 -7.80 -3.22 -9.84
CA GLY A 425 -8.17 -2.20 -8.87
C GLY A 425 -8.91 -1.02 -9.49
N LEU A 426 -8.41 -0.51 -10.63
CA LEU A 426 -9.06 0.56 -11.39
C LEU A 426 -10.45 0.16 -11.91
N PHE A 427 -10.64 -1.11 -12.26
CA PHE A 427 -11.91 -1.63 -12.79
C PHE A 427 -12.74 -2.37 -11.75
N SER A 428 -12.50 -2.16 -10.44
CA SER A 428 -13.19 -2.89 -9.38
C SER A 428 -14.71 -2.79 -9.49
N ASP A 429 -15.23 -1.62 -9.84
CA ASP A 429 -16.68 -1.38 -9.92
C ASP A 429 -17.35 -2.13 -11.07
N LEU A 430 -16.62 -2.36 -12.16
CA LEU A 430 -17.07 -3.20 -13.28
C LEU A 430 -17.15 -4.68 -12.87
N VAL A 431 -16.29 -5.10 -11.94
CA VAL A 431 -16.21 -6.48 -11.45
C VAL A 431 -17.28 -6.78 -10.40
N HIS A 432 -17.69 -5.79 -9.59
CA HIS A 432 -18.76 -5.96 -8.58
C HIS A 432 -20.13 -6.31 -9.20
N GLY A 433 -20.34 -6.05 -10.50
CA GLY A 433 -21.54 -6.48 -11.23
C GLY A 433 -21.64 -7.99 -11.44
N GLY A 434 -20.55 -8.75 -11.24
CA GLY A 434 -20.54 -10.22 -11.25
C GLY A 434 -20.65 -10.78 -9.83
N THR A 435 -21.83 -11.26 -9.44
CA THR A 435 -22.23 -11.55 -8.06
C THR A 435 -21.50 -12.70 -7.36
N GLU A 436 -20.54 -13.38 -7.99
CA GLU A 436 -20.00 -14.65 -7.45
C GLU A 436 -18.53 -14.61 -7.02
N VAL A 437 -17.74 -13.61 -7.43
CA VAL A 437 -16.29 -13.62 -7.14
C VAL A 437 -15.78 -12.27 -6.66
N SER A 438 -15.17 -12.26 -5.46
CA SER A 438 -14.53 -11.07 -4.90
C SER A 438 -13.43 -10.54 -5.84
N PRO A 439 -13.40 -9.22 -6.16
CA PRO A 439 -12.35 -8.61 -6.98
C PRO A 439 -10.93 -8.89 -6.48
N LEU A 440 -10.76 -9.03 -5.17
CA LEU A 440 -9.48 -9.38 -4.53
C LEU A 440 -9.03 -10.81 -4.85
N ALA A 441 -9.99 -11.74 -4.88
CA ALA A 441 -9.71 -13.12 -5.27
C ALA A 441 -9.32 -13.19 -6.76
N ILE A 442 -10.00 -12.40 -7.61
CA ILE A 442 -9.63 -12.27 -9.02
C ILE A 442 -8.23 -11.67 -9.15
N ALA A 443 -7.89 -10.63 -8.40
CA ALA A 443 -6.54 -10.04 -8.40
C ALA A 443 -5.47 -11.05 -8.00
N PHE A 444 -5.72 -11.86 -6.97
CA PHE A 444 -4.83 -12.94 -6.57
C PHE A 444 -4.64 -13.98 -7.67
N VAL A 445 -5.73 -14.50 -8.24
CA VAL A 445 -5.68 -15.52 -9.31
C VAL A 445 -5.00 -14.97 -10.55
N ALA A 446 -5.33 -13.74 -10.95
CA ALA A 446 -4.72 -13.07 -12.09
C ALA A 446 -3.23 -12.80 -11.86
N GLY A 447 -2.82 -12.45 -10.64
CA GLY A 447 -1.42 -12.34 -10.28
C GLY A 447 -0.67 -13.67 -10.26
N TYR A 448 -1.34 -14.75 -9.84
CA TYR A 448 -0.81 -16.13 -9.85
C TYR A 448 -0.64 -16.67 -11.28
N ALA A 449 -1.59 -16.38 -12.16
CA ALA A 449 -1.60 -16.83 -13.55
C ALA A 449 -1.44 -15.65 -14.54
N SER A 450 -0.50 -14.74 -14.26
CA SER A 450 -0.38 -13.48 -15.01
C SER A 450 -0.21 -13.70 -16.51
N ASP A 451 0.58 -14.69 -16.92
CA ASP A 451 0.76 -15.05 -18.33
C ASP A 451 -0.56 -15.43 -19.02
N ARG A 452 -1.43 -16.19 -18.34
CA ARG A 452 -2.74 -16.60 -18.90
C ARG A 452 -3.72 -15.45 -18.92
N PHE A 453 -3.64 -14.54 -17.95
CA PHE A 453 -4.43 -13.32 -17.93
C PHE A 453 -4.07 -12.43 -19.11
N PHE A 454 -2.79 -12.18 -19.39
CA PHE A 454 -2.38 -11.40 -20.55
C PHE A 454 -2.76 -12.06 -21.88
N GLN A 455 -2.65 -13.39 -22.00
CA GLN A 455 -3.16 -14.10 -23.19
C GLN A 455 -4.67 -13.90 -23.41
N PHE A 456 -5.45 -13.83 -22.33
CA PHE A 456 -6.87 -13.52 -22.41
C PHE A 456 -7.10 -12.07 -22.87
N VAL A 457 -6.36 -11.11 -22.30
CA VAL A 457 -6.41 -9.70 -22.71
C VAL A 457 -6.02 -9.55 -24.18
N ASP A 458 -4.96 -10.22 -24.63
CA ASP A 458 -4.51 -10.18 -26.03
C ASP A 458 -5.60 -10.71 -26.97
N ARG A 459 -6.30 -11.79 -26.60
CA ARG A 459 -7.44 -12.32 -27.38
C ARG A 459 -8.61 -11.33 -27.42
N LEU A 460 -8.89 -10.67 -26.31
CA LEU A 460 -9.94 -9.66 -26.23
C LEU A 460 -9.59 -8.43 -27.09
N VAL A 461 -8.35 -7.97 -27.03
CA VAL A 461 -7.83 -6.87 -27.86
C VAL A 461 -7.89 -7.25 -29.34
N GLN A 462 -7.54 -8.48 -29.72
CA GLN A 462 -7.65 -8.96 -31.11
C GLN A 462 -9.10 -9.05 -31.60
N ALA A 463 -10.04 -9.40 -30.71
CA ALA A 463 -11.46 -9.48 -31.05
C ALA A 463 -12.10 -8.08 -31.18
N LEU A 464 -11.72 -7.14 -30.32
CA LEU A 464 -12.27 -5.77 -30.30
C LEU A 464 -11.59 -4.84 -31.32
N PHE A 465 -10.29 -5.06 -31.55
CA PHE A 465 -9.47 -4.32 -32.50
C PHE A 465 -8.78 -5.32 -33.44
N PRO A 466 -9.49 -5.84 -34.46
CA PRO A 466 -8.88 -6.70 -35.46
C PRO A 466 -7.76 -5.92 -36.15
N SER A 467 -6.52 -6.17 -35.78
CA SER A 467 -5.37 -5.50 -36.40
C SER A 467 -5.24 -5.97 -37.85
N ASP A 468 -5.22 -5.03 -38.79
CA ASP A 468 -5.00 -5.24 -40.24
C ASP A 468 -3.78 -6.13 -40.56
N VAL A 469 -2.85 -6.28 -39.62
CA VAL A 469 -1.68 -7.16 -39.71
C VAL A 469 -2.06 -8.64 -39.88
N SER A 470 -3.09 -9.13 -39.19
CA SER A 470 -3.56 -10.52 -39.35
C SER A 470 -4.21 -10.73 -40.71
N GLN A 471 -4.94 -9.74 -41.23
CA GLN A 471 -5.46 -9.77 -42.60
C GLN A 471 -4.33 -9.71 -43.64
N ARG A 472 -3.27 -8.92 -43.39
CA ARG A 472 -2.13 -8.82 -44.29
C ARG A 472 -1.32 -10.11 -44.35
N GLN A 473 -1.12 -10.79 -43.22
CA GLN A 473 -0.46 -12.10 -43.18
C GLN A 473 -1.31 -13.18 -43.86
N GLN A 474 -2.62 -13.23 -43.60
CA GLN A 474 -3.52 -14.13 -44.32
C GLN A 474 -3.55 -13.85 -45.83
N TYR A 475 -3.50 -12.59 -46.24
CA TYR A 475 -3.38 -12.21 -47.64
C TYR A 475 -2.04 -12.63 -48.26
N VAL A 476 -0.91 -12.51 -47.54
CA VAL A 476 0.40 -12.99 -48.01
C VAL A 476 0.46 -14.52 -48.10
N GLU A 477 -0.12 -15.23 -47.14
CA GLU A 477 -0.21 -16.69 -47.14
C GLU A 477 -1.10 -17.20 -48.26
N GLN A 478 -2.29 -16.62 -48.45
CA GLN A 478 -3.18 -16.92 -49.57
C GLN A 478 -2.54 -16.57 -50.92
N LYS A 479 -1.78 -15.49 -51.01
CA LYS A 479 -1.04 -15.12 -52.22
C LYS A 479 0.09 -16.11 -52.52
N ARG A 480 0.79 -16.62 -51.49
CA ARG A 480 1.78 -17.70 -51.64
C ARG A 480 1.14 -19.02 -52.06
N GLU A 481 -0.02 -19.37 -51.51
CA GLU A 481 -0.76 -20.56 -51.92
C GLU A 481 -1.30 -20.44 -53.35
N ALA A 482 -1.80 -19.27 -53.74
CA ALA A 482 -2.24 -18.99 -55.11
C ALA A 482 -1.07 -19.06 -56.12
N GLN A 483 0.11 -18.55 -55.76
CA GLN A 483 1.32 -18.64 -56.58
C GLN A 483 1.86 -20.07 -56.67
N SER A 484 1.79 -20.85 -55.58
CA SER A 484 2.13 -22.28 -55.54
C SER A 484 1.21 -23.11 -56.45
N ARG A 485 -0.09 -22.79 -56.51
CA ARG A 485 -1.04 -23.45 -57.42
C ARG A 485 -0.85 -23.05 -58.88
N ALA A 486 -0.50 -21.80 -59.17
CA ALA A 486 -0.26 -21.34 -60.54
C ALA A 486 1.02 -21.93 -61.19
N GLY A 487 2.03 -22.30 -60.39
CA GLY A 487 3.27 -22.91 -60.87
C GLY A 487 3.15 -24.38 -61.32
N LYS A 488 1.99 -25.02 -61.17
CA LYS A 488 1.74 -26.42 -61.55
C LYS A 488 0.92 -26.59 -62.84
N ALA A 489 0.68 -25.53 -63.60
CA ALA A 489 0.02 -25.66 -64.90
C ALA A 489 0.97 -26.39 -65.89
N PRO A 490 0.58 -27.54 -66.47
CA PRO A 490 1.41 -28.27 -67.41
C PRO A 490 1.59 -27.44 -68.68
N ARG A 491 2.84 -27.30 -69.13
CA ARG A 491 3.15 -26.65 -70.42
C ARG A 491 2.42 -27.41 -71.54
N PRO A 492 1.64 -26.73 -72.39
CA PRO A 492 1.07 -27.36 -73.56
C PRO A 492 2.21 -27.77 -74.50
N ALA A 493 2.08 -28.99 -75.05
CA ALA A 493 3.05 -29.64 -75.92
C ALA A 493 3.15 -29.00 -77.30
#